data_AF-A0A961Y4A0-F1
#
_entry.id   AF-A0A961Y4A0-F1
#
_cell.length_a   1.000
_cell.length_b   1.000
_cell.length_c   1.000
_cell.angle_alpha   90.00
_cell.angle_beta   90.00
_cell.angle_gamma   90.00
#
_symmetry.space_group_name_H-M   'P 1'
#
loop_
_entity.id
_entity.type
_entity.pdbx_description
1 polymer ?
#
loop_
_entity_poly.entity_id
_entity_poly.type
_entity_poly.pdbx_seq_one_letter_code
_entity_poly.pdbx_strand_id
1 'polypeptide(L)' 'MTGETGSTGVAWQEPKATGVLVLADGTVFRAAGLGAMGEAVGEVCFNTA' A
#
# COMPACT_ATOMS: atom_id res chain seq x y z
N MET A 1 25.12 26.99 -15.93
CA MET A 1 25.23 27.40 -14.51
C MET A 1 23.80 27.67 -14.08
N THR A 2 23.07 26.76 -13.46
CA THR A 2 23.38 25.96 -12.26
C THR A 2 22.62 24.63 -12.33
N GLY A 3 23.34 23.52 -12.18
CA GLY A 3 22.72 22.21 -12.02
C GLY A 3 22.06 22.09 -10.64
N GLU A 4 20.84 21.57 -10.60
CA GLU A 4 20.19 21.17 -9.36
C GLU A 4 20.90 19.93 -8.81
N THR A 5 21.63 20.12 -7.71
CA THR A 5 22.23 19.04 -6.92
C THR A 5 21.12 18.16 -6.35
N GLY A 6 20.95 16.97 -6.95
CA GLY A 6 20.12 15.91 -6.41
C GLY A 6 20.63 15.51 -5.02
N SER A 7 19.72 15.51 -4.05
CA SER A 7 19.97 15.10 -2.66
C SER A 7 20.61 13.70 -2.61
N THR A 8 21.88 13.63 -2.19
CA THR A 8 22.63 12.38 -1.92
C THR A 8 22.48 11.93 -0.48
N GLY A 9 21.28 12.04 0.09
CA GLY A 9 20.93 11.43 1.37
C GLY A 9 20.07 10.21 1.12
N VAL A 10 20.39 9.07 1.72
CA VAL A 10 19.43 7.94 1.77
C VAL A 10 18.26 8.42 2.63
N ALA A 11 17.24 8.97 1.97
CA ALA A 11 15.99 9.31 2.60
C ALA A 11 15.31 8.00 3.01
N TRP A 12 14.73 7.95 4.21
CA TRP A 12 13.82 6.89 4.59
C TRP A 12 12.65 6.90 3.60
N GLN A 13 12.57 5.86 2.77
CA GLN A 13 11.50 5.72 1.79
C GLN A 13 10.36 4.96 2.42
N GLU A 14 9.16 5.54 2.34
CA GLU A 14 7.94 4.85 2.68
C GLU A 14 7.83 3.59 1.78
N PRO A 15 7.65 2.39 2.36
CA PRO A 15 7.49 1.17 1.57
C PRO A 15 6.30 1.29 0.62
N LYS A 16 6.50 0.92 -0.65
CA LYS A 16 5.40 0.85 -1.61
C LYS A 16 4.41 -0.24 -1.21
N ALA A 17 3.13 0.12 -1.06
CA ALA A 17 2.07 -0.84 -0.81
C ALA A 17 1.98 -1.88 -1.94
N THR A 18 1.86 -3.15 -1.57
CA THR A 18 1.74 -4.31 -2.48
C THR A 18 0.41 -5.04 -2.35
N GLY A 19 -0.41 -4.68 -1.35
CA GLY A 19 -1.78 -5.16 -1.16
C GLY A 19 -2.75 -4.02 -0.87
N VAL A 20 -4.01 -4.20 -1.27
CA VAL A 20 -5.07 -3.21 -1.07
C VAL A 20 -6.39 -3.91 -0.73
N LEU A 21 -7.16 -3.34 0.20
CA LEU A 21 -8.55 -3.68 0.47
C LEU A 21 -9.42 -2.48 0.08
N VAL A 22 -10.36 -2.69 -0.84
CA VAL A 22 -11.30 -1.66 -1.32
C VAL A 22 -12.71 -2.06 -0.90
N LEU A 23 -13.41 -1.16 -0.21
CA LEU A 23 -14.80 -1.35 0.22
C LEU A 23 -15.77 -0.76 -0.80
N ALA A 24 -17.03 -1.21 -0.74
CA ALA A 24 -18.09 -0.76 -1.66
C ALA A 24 -18.39 0.75 -1.55
N ASP A 25 -18.11 1.37 -0.41
CA ASP A 25 -18.26 2.82 -0.19
C ASP A 25 -17.09 3.65 -0.76
N GLY A 26 -16.09 3.00 -1.35
CA GLY A 26 -14.89 3.64 -1.91
C GLY A 26 -13.75 3.81 -0.89
N THR A 27 -13.90 3.34 0.35
CA THR A 27 -12.81 3.32 1.33
C THR A 27 -11.69 2.39 0.87
N VAL A 28 -10.44 2.85 0.97
CA VAL A 28 -9.25 2.11 0.52
C VAL A 28 -8.22 1.98 1.64
N PHE A 29 -7.90 0.75 2.02
CA PHE A 29 -6.79 0.43 2.93
C PHE A 29 -5.60 -0.10 2.14
N ARG A 30 -4.43 0.51 2.30
CA ARG A 30 -3.19 0.15 1.60
C ARG A 30 -2.20 -0.47 2.59
N ALA A 31 -1.62 -1.61 2.23
CA ALA A 31 -0.67 -2.31 3.09
C ALA A 31 0.33 -3.14 2.27
N ALA A 32 1.22 -3.85 2.96
CA ALA A 32 2.01 -4.91 2.36
C ALA A 32 1.13 -6.17 2.22
N GLY A 33 1.14 -6.81 1.05
CA GLY A 33 0.49 -8.09 0.84
C GLY A 33 1.17 -9.21 1.64
N LEU A 34 0.36 -10.05 2.29
CA LEU A 34 0.79 -11.18 3.09
C LEU A 34 0.06 -12.45 2.61
N GLY A 35 0.51 -13.04 1.50
CA GLY A 35 -0.14 -14.21 0.92
C GLY A 35 0.18 -14.42 -0.56
N ALA A 36 -0.66 -15.21 -1.24
CA ALA A 36 -0.57 -15.39 -2.67
C ALA A 36 -0.95 -14.11 -3.43
N MET A 37 -0.30 -13.88 -4.57
CA MET A 37 -0.67 -12.80 -5.47
C MET A 37 -2.00 -13.12 -6.15
N GLY A 38 -2.90 -12.13 -6.20
CA GLY A 38 -4.19 -12.25 -6.87
C GLY A 38 -5.18 -11.19 -6.40
N GLU A 39 -6.41 -11.35 -6.86
CA GLU A 39 -7.56 -10.53 -6.44
C GLU A 39 -8.72 -11.44 -6.05
N ALA A 40 -9.54 -10.99 -5.10
CA ALA A 40 -10.74 -11.68 -4.66
C ALA A 40 -11.81 -10.63 -4.31
N VAL A 41 -13.07 -10.96 -4.62
CA VAL A 41 -14.24 -10.14 -4.30
C VAL A 41 -15.15 -10.92 -3.37
N GLY A 42 -15.63 -10.28 -2.31
CA GLY A 42 -16.52 -10.91 -1.33
C GLY A 42 -16.99 -9.95 -0.25
N GLU A 43 -17.81 -10.45 0.66
CA GLU A 43 -18.21 -9.73 1.86
C GLU A 43 -17.02 -9.59 2.82
N VAL A 44 -16.90 -8.42 3.44
CA VAL A 44 -15.91 -8.17 4.49
C VAL A 44 -16.57 -8.34 5.85
N CYS A 45 -16.13 -9.34 6.61
CA CYS A 45 -16.59 -9.62 7.96
C CYS A 45 -15.44 -9.45 8.96
N PHE A 46 -15.77 -9.16 10.23
CA PHE A 46 -14.81 -9.19 11.33
C PHE A 46 -15.25 -10.23 12.39
N ASN A 47 -14.29 -10.83 13.09
CA ASN A 47 -14.53 -11.80 14.15
C ASN A 47 -13.64 -11.46 15.36
N THR A 48 -14.18 -11.54 16.57
CA THR A 48 -13.51 -11.16 17.83
C THR A 48 -13.05 -12.37 18.66
N ALA A 49 -12.90 -13.54 18.02
CA ALA A 49 -12.44 -14.77 18.66
C ALA A 49 -11.08 -14.60 19.37
#